data_AF-A0A494UX45-F1
#
_entry.id   AF-A0A494UX45-F1
#
_cell.length_a   1.000
_cell.length_b   1.000
_cell.length_c   1.000
_cell.angle_alpha   90.00
_cell.angle_beta   90.00
_cell.angle_gamma   90.00
#
_symmetry.space_group_name_H-M   'P 1'
#
loop_
_entity.id
_entity.type
_entity.pdbx_description
1 polymer ?
#
loop_
_entity_poly.entity_id
_entity_poly.type
_entity_poly.pdbx_seq_one_letter_code
_entity_poly.pdbx_strand_id
1 'polypeptide(L)'
;MTIPEVGTALRQSLERHRFSLRPGPDARPGEETVHVVLDHDGETFHAGHVDHHLGLWCAFAVVRAHGVFRSDEFGQYESFEDAVLAVLMSFTHVE
;
A
#
# COMPACT_ATOMS: atom_id res chain seq x y z
N MET A 1 11.62 3.69 -10.66
CA MET A 1 11.71 3.22 -9.26
C MET A 1 11.37 1.74 -9.24
N THR A 2 12.10 0.94 -8.45
CA THR A 2 11.88 -0.51 -8.31
C THR A 2 11.10 -0.73 -7.01
N ILE A 3 10.01 -1.50 -7.05
CA ILE A 3 9.26 -1.86 -5.84
C ILE A 3 10.13 -2.84 -5.04
N PRO A 4 10.29 -2.65 -3.71
CA PRO A 4 11.03 -3.60 -2.89
C PRO A 4 10.44 -5.01 -2.99
N GLU A 5 11.29 -6.02 -2.94
CA GLU A 5 10.83 -7.40 -2.97
C GLU A 5 10.05 -7.75 -1.70
N VAL A 6 8.92 -8.42 -1.87
CA VAL A 6 8.14 -9.02 -0.78
C VAL A 6 8.38 -10.52 -0.72
N GLY A 7 8.23 -11.10 0.46
CA GLY A 7 8.27 -12.54 0.67
C GLY A 7 7.21 -13.27 -0.15
N THR A 8 7.49 -14.55 -0.43
CA THR A 8 6.61 -15.40 -1.25
C THR A 8 5.19 -15.50 -0.69
N ALA A 9 5.03 -15.52 0.64
CA ALA A 9 3.72 -15.59 1.29
C ALA A 9 2.88 -14.33 1.02
N LEU A 10 3.46 -13.14 1.19
CA LEU A 10 2.78 -11.88 0.88
C LEU A 10 2.47 -11.78 -0.61
N ARG A 11 3.41 -12.16 -1.48
CA ARG A 11 3.18 -12.19 -2.93
C ARG A 11 1.97 -13.05 -3.30
N GLN A 12 1.91 -14.28 -2.81
CA GLN A 12 0.78 -15.18 -3.07
C GLN A 12 -0.54 -14.64 -2.51
N SER A 13 -0.50 -13.96 -1.36
CA SER A 13 -1.68 -13.31 -0.78
C SER A 13 -2.18 -12.18 -1.67
N LEU A 14 -1.28 -11.28 -2.10
CA LEU A 14 -1.62 -10.19 -3.02
C LEU A 14 -2.27 -10.73 -4.30
N GLU A 15 -1.67 -11.74 -4.92
CA GLU A 15 -2.20 -12.38 -6.13
C GLU A 15 -3.57 -13.02 -5.90
N ARG A 16 -3.74 -13.79 -4.81
CA ARG A 16 -4.99 -14.45 -4.45
C ARG A 16 -6.14 -13.46 -4.24
N HIS A 17 -5.83 -12.30 -3.68
CA HIS A 17 -6.81 -11.27 -3.35
C HIS A 17 -6.86 -10.14 -4.40
N ARG A 18 -6.22 -10.31 -5.57
CA ARG A 18 -6.14 -9.33 -6.67
C ARG A 18 -5.59 -7.97 -6.27
N PHE A 19 -4.75 -7.92 -5.24
CA PHE A 19 -3.97 -6.73 -4.91
C PHE A 19 -2.72 -6.64 -5.77
N SER A 20 -2.34 -5.43 -6.12
CA SER A 20 -1.13 -5.11 -6.87
C SER A 20 -0.37 -3.99 -6.18
N LEU A 21 0.96 -4.11 -6.17
CA LEU A 21 1.87 -3.05 -5.77
C LEU A 21 2.24 -2.24 -7.01
N ARG A 22 2.05 -0.92 -6.98
CA ARG A 22 2.39 -0.03 -8.08
C ARG A 22 3.28 1.11 -7.59
N PRO A 23 4.30 1.54 -8.37
CA PRO A 23 5.10 2.70 -7.97
C PRO A 23 4.20 3.95 -7.96
N GLY A 24 4.39 4.81 -6.96
CA GLY A 24 3.70 6.10 -6.87
C GLY A 24 4.13 7.04 -8.01
N PRO A 25 3.21 7.86 -8.55
CA PRO A 25 3.50 8.75 -9.68
C PRO A 25 4.40 9.94 -9.31
N ASP A 26 4.51 10.30 -8.02
CA ASP A 26 5.10 11.56 -7.54
C ASP A 26 6.17 11.35 -6.45
N ALA A 27 6.99 10.31 -6.59
CA ALA A 27 8.13 10.11 -5.70
C ALA A 27 9.13 11.27 -5.87
N ARG A 28 9.21 12.16 -4.87
CA ARG A 28 10.28 13.17 -4.81
C ARG A 28 11.63 12.45 -4.69
N PRO A 29 12.73 13.05 -5.17
CA PRO A 29 14.04 12.42 -5.04
C PRO A 29 14.38 12.19 -3.57
N GLY A 30 14.48 10.91 -3.18
CA GLY A 30 14.74 10.46 -1.80
C GLY A 30 13.52 9.88 -1.07
N GLU A 31 12.33 9.95 -1.66
CA GLU A 31 11.11 9.33 -1.14
C GLU A 31 10.70 8.18 -2.06
N GLU A 32 10.38 7.03 -1.48
CA GLU A 32 9.92 5.85 -2.22
C GLU A 32 8.47 5.54 -1.87
N THR A 33 7.56 5.90 -2.76
CA THR A 33 6.13 5.64 -2.59
C THR A 33 5.69 4.40 -3.38
N VAL A 34 5.01 3.46 -2.71
CA VAL A 34 4.37 2.30 -3.34
C VAL A 34 2.89 2.26 -2.99
N HIS A 35 2.03 2.24 -4.00
CA HIS A 35 0.59 2.14 -3.86
C HIS A 35 0.15 0.68 -3.77
N VAL A 36 -0.78 0.40 -2.88
CA VAL A 36 -1.50 -0.87 -2.76
C VAL A 36 -2.87 -0.68 -3.39
N VAL A 37 -3.13 -1.36 -4.50
CA VAL A 37 -4.38 -1.25 -5.25
C VAL A 37 -5.04 -2.61 -5.43
N LEU A 38 -6.37 -2.65 -5.37
CA LEU A 38 -7.19 -3.82 -5.66
C LEU A 38 -7.79 -3.65 -7.06
N ASP A 39 -7.54 -4.59 -7.95
CA ASP A 39 -8.23 -4.64 -9.24
C ASP A 39 -9.44 -5.58 -9.16
N HIS A 40 -10.64 -5.03 -9.34
CA HIS A 40 -11.91 -5.77 -9.31
C HIS A 40 -12.73 -5.45 -10.56
N ASP A 41 -12.89 -6.44 -11.44
CA ASP A 41 -13.80 -6.40 -12.60
C ASP A 41 -13.68 -5.16 -13.51
N GLY A 42 -12.46 -4.62 -13.66
CA GLY A 42 -12.14 -3.46 -14.50
C GLY A 42 -12.08 -2.14 -13.73
N GLU A 43 -12.40 -2.14 -12.44
CA GLU A 43 -12.26 -1.01 -11.54
C GLU A 43 -11.05 -1.21 -10.62
N THR A 44 -10.18 -0.19 -10.54
CA THR A 44 -9.04 -0.17 -9.63
C THR A 44 -9.41 0.61 -8.36
N PHE A 45 -9.47 -0.08 -7.22
CA PHE A 45 -9.66 0.51 -5.90
C PHE A 45 -8.31 0.78 -5.25
N HIS A 46 -8.11 1.97 -4.70
CA HIS A 46 -6.89 2.30 -3.96
C HIS A 46 -7.11 2.00 -2.48
N ALA A 47 -6.36 1.02 -1.96
CA ALA A 47 -6.44 0.59 -0.57
C ALA A 47 -5.56 1.45 0.34
N GLY A 48 -4.42 1.91 -0.18
CA GLY A 48 -3.46 2.71 0.55
C GLY A 48 -2.13 2.83 -0.16
N HIS A 49 -1.15 3.39 0.53
CA HIS A 49 0.22 3.45 0.06
C HIS A 49 1.19 3.33 1.23
N VAL A 50 2.44 3.05 0.89
CA VAL A 50 3.55 3.08 1.84
C VAL A 50 4.64 3.99 1.29
N ASP A 51 5.19 4.83 2.16
CA ASP A 51 6.27 5.75 1.84
C ASP A 51 7.52 5.38 2.62
N HIS A 52 8.66 5.33 1.94
CA HIS A 52 9.95 5.24 2.63
C HIS A 52 10.46 6.64 2.94
N HIS A 53 10.58 6.94 4.23
CA HIS A 53 11.10 8.21 4.72
C HIS A 53 12.09 7.97 5.85
N LEU A 54 13.31 8.52 5.73
CA LEU A 54 14.37 8.44 6.74
C LEU A 54 14.71 7.01 7.23
N GLY A 55 14.57 6.00 6.37
CA GLY A 55 14.88 4.60 6.70
C GLY A 55 13.71 3.82 7.30
N LEU A 56 12.51 4.40 7.36
CA LEU A 56 11.29 3.75 7.82
C LEU A 56 10.23 3.76 6.72
N TRP A 57 9.39 2.73 6.70
CA TRP A 57 8.22 2.61 5.85
C TRP A 57 6.98 3.08 6.61
N CYS A 58 6.44 4.22 6.22
CA CYS A 58 5.20 4.77 6.73
C CYS A 58 4.01 4.21 5.95
N ALA A 59 2.99 3.69 6.64
CA ALA A 59 1.79 3.14 6.03
C ALA A 59 0.61 4.13 6.11
N PHE A 60 -0.09 4.27 4.98
CA PHE A 60 -1.21 5.20 4.82
C PHE A 60 -2.40 4.47 4.22
N ALA A 61 -3.54 4.55 4.92
CA ALA A 61 -4.78 3.88 4.51
C ALA A 61 -5.67 4.84 3.73
N VAL A 62 -6.63 4.30 3.00
CA VAL A 62 -7.67 5.07 2.33
C VAL A 62 -9.03 4.70 2.87
N VAL A 63 -9.72 5.64 3.51
CA VAL A 63 -11.12 5.49 3.92
C VAL A 63 -12.03 5.89 2.76
N ARG A 64 -12.94 5.01 2.30
CA ARG A 64 -13.92 5.40 1.26
C ARG A 64 -15.34 4.92 1.53
N ALA A 65 -16.28 5.81 1.18
CA ALA A 65 -17.49 5.40 0.46
C ALA A 65 -17.36 5.68 -1.05
N HIS A 66 -16.87 6.86 -1.48
CA HIS A 66 -16.61 7.15 -2.92
C HIS A 66 -15.48 8.18 -3.16
N GLY A 67 -14.36 8.03 -2.45
CA GLY A 67 -13.12 8.71 -2.84
C GLY A 67 -12.89 10.08 -2.25
N VAL A 68 -12.32 10.08 -1.04
CA VAL A 68 -11.43 11.14 -0.58
C VAL A 68 -10.25 10.43 0.10
N PHE A 69 -9.04 10.63 -0.41
CA PHE A 69 -7.82 10.12 0.21
C PHE A 69 -7.51 10.95 1.46
N ARG A 70 -8.14 10.64 2.59
CA ARG A 70 -7.56 11.03 3.88
C ARG A 70 -6.41 10.08 4.15
N SER A 71 -5.21 10.53 3.81
CA SER A 71 -3.95 9.86 4.11
C SER A 71 -3.58 10.14 5.57
N ASP A 72 -4.31 9.53 6.50
CA ASP A 72 -3.83 9.46 7.87
C ASP A 72 -2.73 8.38 7.92
N GLU A 73 -1.50 8.79 8.25
CA GLU A 73 -0.44 7.84 8.62
C GLU A 73 -0.94 7.07 9.83
N PHE A 74 -0.92 5.74 9.75
CA PHE A 74 -1.41 4.91 10.85
C PHE A 74 -0.36 3.93 11.37
N GLY A 75 0.84 3.90 10.78
CA GLY A 75 1.95 3.12 11.28
C GLY A 75 3.28 3.40 10.59
N GLN A 76 4.37 3.10 11.30
CA GLN A 76 5.75 3.17 10.80
C GLN A 76 6.41 1.82 11.04
N TYR A 77 7.15 1.34 10.04
CA TYR A 77 7.67 -0.02 10.01
C TYR A 77 9.11 -0.03 9.50
N GLU A 78 9.95 -0.91 10.05
CA GLU A 78 11.31 -1.13 9.56
C GLU A 78 11.31 -1.96 8.26
N SER A 79 10.23 -2.71 8.02
CA SER A 79 10.06 -3.58 6.87
C SER A 79 8.98 -3.07 5.92
N PHE A 80 9.29 -3.06 4.62
CA PHE A 80 8.32 -2.80 3.56
C PHE A 80 7.14 -3.77 3.62
N GLU A 81 7.41 -5.05 3.88
CA GLU A 81 6.39 -6.10 3.96
C GLU A 81 5.40 -5.83 5.09
N ASP A 82 5.89 -5.43 6.27
CA ASP A 82 5.02 -5.11 7.41
C ASP A 82 4.14 -3.89 7.14
N ALA A 83 4.70 -2.86 6.49
CA ALA A 83 3.93 -1.69 6.08
C ALA A 83 2.83 -2.04 5.08
N VAL A 84 3.11 -2.89 4.08
CA VAL A 84 2.11 -3.36 3.11
C VAL A 84 1.02 -4.19 3.81
N LEU A 85 1.39 -5.09 4.71
CA LEU A 85 0.44 -5.88 5.50
C LEU A 85 -0.47 -4.98 6.33
N ALA A 86 0.08 -3.92 6.94
CA ALA A 86 -0.69 -2.94 7.69
C ALA A 86 -1.76 -2.25 6.83
N VAL A 87 -1.40 -1.86 5.59
CA VAL A 87 -2.36 -1.28 4.63
C VAL A 87 -3.47 -2.28 4.29
N LEU A 88 -3.12 -3.53 4.00
CA LEU A 88 -4.09 -4.57 3.69
C LEU A 88 -5.05 -4.82 4.87
N MET A 89 -4.53 -4.90 6.10
CA MET A 89 -5.35 -5.08 7.30
C MET A 89 -6.29 -3.91 7.54
N SER A 90 -5.84 -2.67 7.30
CA SER A 90 -6.71 -1.50 7.43
C SER A 90 -7.85 -1.53 6.40
N PHE A 91 -7.62 -2.07 5.21
CA PHE A 91 -8.64 -2.15 4.16
C PHE A 91 -9.70 -3.23 4.47
N THR A 92 -9.32 -4.35 5.08
CA THR A 92 -10.28 -5.44 5.39
C THR A 92 -11.19 -5.15 6.59
N HIS A 93 -10.92 -4.13 7.41
CA HIS A 93 -11.73 -3.79 8.59
C HIS A 93 -12.85 -2.78 8.30
N VAL A 94 -13.01 -2.35 7.05
CA VAL A 94 -14.06 -1.42 6.62
C VAL A 94 -15.17 -2.23 5.94
N GLU A 95 -15.98 -2.93 6.73
CA GLU A 95 -17.25 -3.55 6.30
C GLU A 95 -18.45 -2.63 6.55
#